data_AF-A0A1G7ZG69-F1
#
_entry.id   AF-A0A1G7ZG69-F1
#
_cell.length_a   1.000
_cell.length_b   1.000
_cell.length_c   1.000
_cell.angle_alpha   90.00
_cell.angle_beta   90.00
_cell.angle_gamma   90.00
#
_symmetry.space_group_name_H-M   'P 1'
#
loop_
_entity.id
_entity.type
_entity.pdbx_description
1 polymer ?
#
loop_
_entity_poly.entity_id
_entity_poly.type
_entity_poly.pdbx_seq_one_letter_code
_entity_poly.pdbx_strand_id
1 'polypeptide(L)' 'MTLAARNAIKFLATRAKISELDAYALCSIAASFRVTQVVDIVRGVHALIPKAIFAPDLRREMTVV' A
#
# COMPACT_ATOMS: atom_id res chain seq x y z
N MET A 1 -1.22 -9.31 9.06
CA MET A 1 -2.05 -8.32 8.32
C MET A 1 -1.79 -6.88 8.75
N THR A 2 -1.92 -6.55 10.04
CA THR A 2 -1.78 -5.16 10.56
C THR A 2 -0.50 -4.44 10.13
N LEU A 3 0.65 -5.14 10.15
CA LEU A 3 1.93 -4.54 9.73
C LEU A 3 1.91 -4.12 8.24
N ALA A 4 1.37 -4.96 7.36
CA ALA A 4 1.26 -4.64 5.93
C ALA A 4 0.36 -3.42 5.69
N ALA A 5 -0.77 -3.32 6.41
CA ALA A 5 -1.66 -2.17 6.32
C ALA A 5 -0.98 -0.87 6.79
N ARG A 6 -0.31 -0.89 7.94
CA ARG A 6 0.43 0.28 8.45
C ARG A 6 1.54 0.72 7.50
N ASN A 7 2.26 -0.22 6.90
CA ASN A 7 3.30 0.08 5.93
C ASN A 7 2.72 0.69 4.64
N ALA A 8 1.59 0.17 4.15
CA ALA A 8 0.91 0.71 2.99
C ALA A 8 0.40 2.14 3.23
N ILE A 9 -0.21 2.40 4.40
CA ILE A 9 -0.68 3.72 4.81
C ILE A 9 0.49 4.71 4.86
N LYS A 10 1.58 4.35 5.55
CA LYS A 10 2.77 5.21 5.64
C LYS A 10 3.40 5.46 4.27
N PHE A 11 3.47 4.43 3.42
CA PHE A 11 3.96 4.57 2.06
C PHE A 11 3.14 5.56 1.25
N LEU A 12 1.81 5.44 1.28
CA LEU A 12 0.91 6.36 0.57
C LEU A 12 0.97 7.78 1.14
N ALA A 13 0.89 7.94 2.45
CA ALA A 13 0.99 9.26 3.10
C ALA A 13 2.31 9.97 2.70
N THR A 14 3.42 9.22 2.66
CA THR A 14 4.73 9.77 2.29
C THR A 14 4.84 10.08 0.80
N ARG A 15 4.44 9.14 -0.08
CA ARG A 15 4.64 9.27 -1.53
C ARG A 15 3.61 10.16 -2.20
N ALA A 16 2.34 10.04 -1.82
CA ALA A 16 1.25 10.86 -2.35
C ALA A 16 1.07 12.17 -1.59
N LYS A 17 1.81 12.40 -0.50
CA LYS A 17 1.75 13.61 0.34
C LYS A 17 0.34 13.92 0.85
N ILE A 18 -0.40 12.88 1.21
CA ILE A 18 -1.75 12.95 1.79
C ILE A 18 -1.69 12.63 3.29
N SER A 19 -2.77 12.96 4.03
CA SER A 19 -2.84 12.62 5.45
C SER A 19 -2.84 11.10 5.67
N GLU A 20 -2.42 10.62 6.85
CA GLU A 20 -2.51 9.19 7.18
C GLU A 20 -3.97 8.70 7.16
N LEU A 21 -4.93 9.58 7.46
CA LEU A 21 -6.36 9.25 7.41
C LEU A 21 -6.84 9.05 5.98
N ASP A 22 -6.43 9.92 5.04
CA ASP A 22 -6.75 9.75 3.61
C ASP A 22 -6.06 8.51 3.03
N ALA A 23 -4.81 8.25 3.43
CA ALA A 23 -4.09 7.05 3.04
C ALA A 23 -4.75 5.76 3.58
N TYR A 24 -5.28 5.81 4.81
CA TYR A 24 -6.08 4.74 5.39
C TYR A 24 -7.38 4.50 4.61
N ALA A 25 -8.11 5.57 4.30
CA ALA A 25 -9.33 5.48 3.49
C ALA A 25 -9.02 4.88 2.11
N LEU A 26 -7.98 5.38 1.43
CA LEU A 26 -7.54 4.87 0.13
C LEU A 26 -7.13 3.40 0.19
N CYS A 27 -6.35 2.99 1.20
CA CYS A 27 -6.00 1.58 1.39
C CYS A 27 -7.26 0.70 1.56
N SER A 28 -8.27 1.19 2.27
CA SER A 28 -9.49 0.43 2.57
C SER A 28 -10.35 0.17 1.33
N ILE A 29 -10.31 1.08 0.36
CA ILE A 29 -11.14 0.98 -0.86
C ILE A 29 -10.37 0.48 -2.10
N ALA A 30 -9.05 0.68 -2.15
CA ALA A 30 -8.25 0.45 -3.36
C ALA A 30 -7.07 -0.51 -3.17
N ALA A 31 -6.67 -0.85 -1.94
CA ALA A 31 -5.59 -1.81 -1.71
C ALA A 31 -6.12 -3.24 -1.57
N SER A 32 -5.40 -4.20 -2.15
CA SER A 32 -5.62 -5.62 -1.92
C SER A 32 -4.56 -6.18 -0.98
N PHE A 33 -4.97 -6.79 0.13
CA PHE A 33 -4.07 -7.48 1.05
C PHE A 33 -4.14 -8.97 0.81
N ARG A 34 -3.00 -9.61 0.54
CA ARG A 34 -2.93 -11.04 0.22
C ARG A 34 -1.92 -11.74 1.10
N VAL A 35 -2.26 -12.95 1.53
CA VAL A 35 -1.34 -13.83 2.24
C VAL A 35 -0.22 -14.22 1.27
N THR A 36 1.01 -13.90 1.61
CA THR A 36 2.19 -14.33 0.86
C THR A 36 2.53 -15.76 1.23
N GLN A 37 2.52 -16.04 2.53
CA GLN A 37 2.97 -17.32 3.07
C GLN A 37 2.47 -17.53 4.51
N VAL A 38 2.28 -18.81 4.83
CA VAL A 38 1.89 -19.31 6.17
C VAL A 38 2.69 -20.54 6.58
N VAL A 39 3.76 -20.84 5.84
CA VAL A 39 4.55 -22.07 5.99
C VAL A 39 5.88 -21.85 6.72
N ASP A 40 6.31 -20.60 6.87
CA ASP A 40 7.48 -20.27 7.69
C ASP A 40 7.07 -19.92 9.13
N ILE A 41 8.06 -19.82 10.03
CA ILE A 41 7.89 -19.34 11.41
C ILE A 41 7.19 -17.97 11.42
N VAL A 42 7.45 -17.12 10.42
CA VAL A 42 6.86 -15.79 10.29
C VAL A 42 5.83 -15.76 9.16
N ARG A 43 4.58 -15.46 9.51
CA ARG A 43 3.48 -15.33 8.54
C ARG A 43 3.59 -14.03 7.74
N GLY A 44 3.50 -14.13 6.42
CA GLY A 44 3.65 -13.01 5.49
C GLY A 44 2.34 -12.54 4.86
N VAL A 45 2.14 -11.23 4.79
CA VAL A 45 1.04 -10.58 4.05
C VAL A 45 1.62 -9.39 3.29
N HIS A 46 1.25 -9.22 2.01
CA HIS A 46 1.64 -8.08 1.20
C HIS A 46 0.41 -7.26 0.78
N ALA A 47 0.65 -5.97 0.49
CA ALA A 47 -0.35 -5.04 -0.02
C ALA A 47 -0.07 -4.72 -1.49
N LEU A 48 -1.11 -4.70 -2.32
CA LEU A 48 -1.06 -4.34 -3.73
C LEU A 48 -1.94 -3.12 -3.95
N ILE A 49 -1.40 -2.09 -4.61
CA ILE A 49 -2.13 -0.86 -4.92
C ILE A 49 -2.00 -0.62 -6.43
N PRO A 50 -3.11 -0.55 -7.19
CA PRO A 50 -3.03 -0.36 -8.63
C PRO A 50 -2.44 1.01 -9.00
N LYS A 51 -1.35 1.04 -9.78
CA LYS A 51 -0.73 2.30 -10.23
C LYS A 51 -1.68 3.21 -11.04
N ALA A 52 -2.75 2.63 -11.60
CA ALA A 52 -3.72 3.33 -12.45
C ALA A 52 -4.60 4.33 -11.70
N ILE A 53 -4.71 4.23 -10.37
CA ILE A 53 -5.53 5.15 -9.57
C ILE A 53 -4.82 6.50 -9.32
N PHE A 54 -3.55 6.62 -9.71
CA PHE A 54 -2.75 7.82 -9.47
C PHE A 54 -2.65 8.69 -10.73
N ALA A 55 -2.59 10.01 -10.52
CA ALA A 55 -2.32 10.98 -11.57
C ALA A 55 -0.97 10.67 -12.27
N PRO A 56 -0.81 11.04 -13.55
CA PRO A 56 0.37 10.68 -14.35
C PRO A 56 1.71 11.03 -13.71
N ASP A 57 1.82 12.18 -13.05
CA ASP A 57 3.05 12.62 -12.40
C ASP A 57 3.37 11.75 -11.18
N LEU A 58 2.39 11.53 -10.31
CA LEU A 58 2.54 10.67 -9.14
C LEU A 58 2.82 9.21 -9.53
N ARG A 59 2.24 8.73 -10.63
CA ARG A 59 2.49 7.38 -11.15
C ARG A 59 3.95 7.17 -11.55
N ARG A 60 4.63 8.20 -12.08
CA ARG A 60 6.06 8.17 -12.37
C ARG A 60 6.87 8.07 -11.08
N GLU A 61 6.51 8.85 -10.04
CA GLU A 61 7.16 8.78 -8.72
C GLU A 61 6.95 7.42 -8.02
N MET A 62 5.84 6.75 -8.29
CA MET A 62 5.48 5.43 -7.73
C MET A 62 6.03 4.24 -8.53
N THR A 63 6.85 4.50 -9.55
CA THR A 63 7.54 3.46 -10.30
C THR A 63 8.91 3.24 -9.67
N VAL A 64 8.99 2.28 -8.75
CA VAL A 64 10.25 1.82 -8.17
C VAL A 64 10.46 0.38 -8.65
N VAL A 65 11.48 0.24 -9.50
CA VAL A 65 12.07 -0.97 -10.12
C VAL A 65 11.12 -1.79 -10.99
#